data_AF-A0A239JLT4-F1
#
_entry.id   AF-A0A239JLT4-F1
#
_cell.length_a   1.000
_cell.length_b   1.000
_cell.length_c   1.000
_cell.angle_alpha   90.00
_cell.angle_beta   90.00
_cell.angle_gamma   90.00
#
_symmetry.space_group_name_H-M   'P 1'
#
loop_
_entity.id
_entity.type
_entity.pdbx_description
1 polymer ?
#
loop_
_entity_poly.entity_id
_entity_poly.type
_entity_poly.pdbx_seq_one_letter_code
_entity_poly.pdbx_strand_id
1 'polypeptide(L)'
;MGAHAVTVAVELRQGGESVRQSAAAEAVIIPSRPRRARHRIEEARGYQLDGQPDVALATLEKAHEAAPETIKYNGFAKRIVLEEAESKAPARRRRASELAVKIGLLAA
;
A
#
# COMPACT_ATOMS: atom_id res chain seq x y z
N MET A 1 12.30 -10.30 13.54
CA MET A 1 11.12 -10.44 12.65
C MET A 1 10.82 -9.06 12.07
N GLY A 2 11.41 -8.72 10.92
CA GLY A 2 11.26 -7.40 10.27
C GLY A 2 10.03 -7.35 9.38
N ALA A 3 10.22 -7.17 8.07
CA ALA A 3 9.14 -7.07 7.07
C ALA A 3 8.01 -8.13 7.17
N HIS A 4 8.30 -9.34 7.66
CA HIS A 4 7.32 -10.41 7.84
C HIS A 4 6.34 -10.17 9.00
N ALA A 5 6.71 -9.40 10.03
CA ALA A 5 5.83 -9.08 11.15
C ALA A 5 4.62 -8.25 10.72
N VAL A 6 4.80 -7.36 9.73
CA VAL A 6 3.71 -6.59 9.11
C VAL A 6 2.67 -7.53 8.50
N THR A 7 3.12 -8.50 7.70
CA THR A 7 2.21 -9.49 7.09
C THR A 7 1.44 -10.27 8.15
N VAL A 8 2.10 -10.73 9.22
CA VAL A 8 1.42 -11.45 10.31
C VAL A 8 0.33 -10.58 10.94
N ALA A 9 0.63 -9.33 11.29
CA ALA A 9 -0.34 -8.42 11.89
C ALA A 9 -1.52 -8.11 10.97
N VAL A 10 -1.26 -7.94 9.66
CA VAL A 10 -2.29 -7.69 8.64
C VAL A 10 -3.21 -8.90 8.46
N GLU A 11 -2.66 -10.11 8.34
CA GLU A 11 -3.46 -11.34 8.19
C GLU A 11 -4.28 -11.63 9.46
N LEU A 12 -3.76 -11.26 10.64
CA LEU A 12 -4.50 -11.31 11.90
C LEU A 12 -5.46 -10.13 12.11
N ARG A 13 -5.61 -9.24 11.11
CA ARG A 13 -6.53 -8.09 11.14
C ARG A 13 -6.26 -7.11 12.29
N GLN A 14 -5.03 -7.05 12.80
CA GLN A 14 -4.65 -6.17 13.91
C GLN A 14 -4.15 -4.84 13.34
N GLY A 15 -5.05 -3.89 13.06
CA GLY A 15 -4.73 -2.59 12.42
C GLY A 15 -3.61 -1.83 13.14
N GLY A 16 -3.81 -1.51 14.43
CA GLY A 16 -2.81 -0.79 15.20
C GLY A 16 -1.47 -1.51 15.34
N GLU A 17 -1.47 -2.85 15.44
CA GLU A 17 -0.23 -3.63 15.43
C GLU A 17 0.45 -3.61 14.06
N SER A 18 -0.33 -3.65 12.98
CA SER A 18 0.19 -3.57 11.61
C SER A 18 0.91 -2.25 11.38
N VAL A 19 0.36 -1.14 11.88
CA VAL A 19 1.01 0.18 11.84
C VAL A 19 2.27 0.22 12.69
N ARG A 20 2.24 -0.31 13.93
CA ARG A 20 3.44 -0.41 14.78
C ARG A 20 4.56 -1.20 14.10
N GLN A 21 4.24 -2.35 13.52
CA GLN A 21 5.21 -3.18 12.81
C GLN A 21 5.70 -2.52 11.51
N SER A 22 4.86 -1.76 10.82
CA SER A 22 5.26 -1.00 9.62
C SER A 22 6.29 0.07 10.00
N ALA A 23 6.03 0.84 11.06
CA ALA A 23 6.98 1.83 11.57
C ALA A 23 8.30 1.19 12.03
N ALA A 24 8.24 0.04 12.70
CA ALA A 24 9.44 -0.70 13.10
C ALA A 24 10.23 -1.26 11.91
N ALA A 25 9.55 -1.58 10.81
CA ALA A 25 10.15 -2.13 9.59
C ALA A 25 10.75 -1.05 8.66
N GLU A 26 10.51 0.24 8.89
CA GLU A 26 11.06 1.34 8.07
C GLU A 26 12.60 1.29 7.98
N ALA A 27 13.26 0.87 9.07
CA ALA A 27 14.72 0.72 9.13
C ALA A 27 15.25 -0.51 8.35
N VAL A 28 14.38 -1.42 7.91
CA VAL A 28 14.76 -2.63 7.20
C VAL A 28 15.08 -2.31 5.74
N ILE A 29 16.36 -2.40 5.38
CA ILE A 29 16.79 -2.29 3.99
C ILE A 29 16.41 -3.57 3.23
N ILE A 30 15.51 -3.44 2.25
CA ILE A 30 15.20 -4.50 1.29
C ILE A 30 15.78 -4.10 -0.08
N PRO A 31 16.96 -4.61 -0.48
CA PRO A 31 17.60 -4.21 -1.73
C PRO A 31 16.76 -4.55 -2.96
N SER A 32 16.18 -5.75 -2.97
CA SER A 32 15.35 -6.25 -4.07
C SER A 32 14.10 -5.37 -4.25
N ARG A 33 14.03 -4.68 -5.39
CA ARG A 33 12.91 -3.78 -5.72
C ARG A 33 11.53 -4.46 -5.65
N PRO A 34 11.32 -5.67 -6.24
CA PRO A 34 10.03 -6.34 -6.15
C PRO A 34 9.66 -6.77 -4.73
N ARG A 35 10.64 -7.22 -3.92
CA ARG A 35 10.38 -7.57 -2.51
C ARG A 35 9.99 -6.35 -1.69
N ARG A 36 10.66 -5.22 -1.92
CA ARG A 36 10.34 -3.95 -1.27
C ARG A 36 8.95 -3.45 -1.66
N ALA A 37 8.59 -3.52 -2.94
CA ALA A 37 7.25 -3.17 -3.39
C ALA A 37 6.16 -4.06 -2.76
N ARG A 38 6.38 -5.38 -2.67
CA ARG A 38 5.45 -6.27 -1.96
C ARG A 38 5.31 -5.90 -0.48
N HIS A 39 6.43 -5.62 0.19
CA HIS A 39 6.40 -5.19 1.58
C HIS A 39 5.60 -3.89 1.76
N ARG A 40 5.80 -2.91 0.87
CA ARG A 40 5.03 -1.66 0.87
C ARG A 40 3.54 -1.87 0.67
N ILE A 41 3.15 -2.87 -0.12
CA ILE A 41 1.74 -3.23 -0.27
C ILE A 41 1.19 -3.82 1.04
N GLU A 42 1.96 -4.61 1.78
CA GLU A 42 1.58 -5.11 3.10
C GLU A 42 1.45 -3.97 4.12
N GLU A 43 2.39 -3.01 4.14
CA GLU A 43 2.30 -1.81 4.96
C GLU A 43 1.02 -1.01 4.63
N ALA A 44 0.70 -0.83 3.35
CA ALA A 44 -0.53 -0.16 2.91
C ALA A 44 -1.80 -0.88 3.36
N ARG A 45 -1.82 -2.23 3.36
CA ARG A 45 -2.93 -3.02 3.94
C ARG A 45 -3.07 -2.75 5.43
N GLY A 46 -1.95 -2.64 6.16
CA GLY A 46 -1.94 -2.29 7.58
C GLY A 46 -2.55 -0.91 7.85
N TYR A 47 -2.11 0.11 7.12
CA TYR A 47 -2.66 1.46 7.21
C TYR A 47 -4.15 1.51 6.84
N GLN A 48 -4.58 0.73 5.84
CA GLN A 48 -6.00 0.64 5.50
C GLN A 48 -6.82 0.04 6.66
N LEU A 49 -6.34 -1.06 7.26
CA LEU A 49 -7.02 -1.71 8.38
C LEU A 49 -7.14 -0.80 9.60
N ASP A 50 -6.17 0.08 9.82
CA ASP A 50 -6.14 1.04 10.93
C ASP A 50 -6.92 2.33 10.63
N GLY A 51 -7.56 2.45 9.46
CA GLY A 51 -8.33 3.65 9.10
C GLY A 51 -7.46 4.85 8.72
N GLN A 52 -6.27 4.61 8.16
CA GLN A 52 -5.35 5.63 7.67
C GLN A 52 -5.22 5.64 6.12
N PRO A 53 -6.29 5.94 5.36
CA PRO A 53 -6.28 5.74 3.90
C PRO A 53 -5.34 6.66 3.11
N ASP A 54 -5.01 7.86 3.61
CA ASP A 54 -4.04 8.73 2.93
C ASP A 54 -2.62 8.16 3.01
N VAL A 55 -2.29 7.54 4.15
CA VAL A 55 -1.00 6.88 4.38
C VAL A 55 -0.94 5.59 3.58
N ALA A 56 -2.03 4.81 3.54
CA ALA A 56 -2.13 3.64 2.68
C ALA A 56 -1.86 3.99 1.21
N LEU A 57 -2.53 5.03 0.68
CA LEU A 57 -2.35 5.48 -0.69
C LEU A 57 -0.91 5.97 -0.97
N ALA A 58 -0.35 6.80 -0.08
CA ALA A 58 1.04 7.24 -0.20
C ALA A 58 2.04 6.07 -0.18
N THR A 59 1.73 5.02 0.58
CA THR A 59 2.57 3.81 0.65
C THR A 59 2.49 3.00 -0.65
N LEU A 60 1.32 2.95 -1.30
CA LEU A 60 1.16 2.34 -2.62
C LEU A 60 1.87 3.13 -3.73
N GLU A 61 1.92 4.46 -3.65
CA GLU A 61 2.74 5.29 -4.55
C GLU A 61 4.22 4.89 -4.44
N LYS A 62 4.75 4.74 -3.21
CA LYS A 62 6.13 4.23 -2.99
C LYS A 62 6.33 2.80 -3.50
N ALA A 63 5.31 1.95 -3.42
CA ALA A 63 5.37 0.60 -3.99
C ALA A 63 5.47 0.64 -5.52
N HIS A 64 4.73 1.54 -6.16
CA HIS A 64 4.80 1.77 -7.61
C HIS A 64 6.17 2.28 -8.04
N GLU A 65 6.73 3.28 -7.34
CA GLU A 65 8.09 3.78 -7.58
C GLU A 65 9.14 2.66 -7.43
N ALA A 66 8.96 1.80 -6.42
CA ALA A 66 9.87 0.69 -6.18
C ALA A 66 9.81 -0.33 -7.32
N ALA A 67 8.63 -0.85 -7.69
CA ALA A 67 8.48 -1.80 -8.79
C ALA A 67 7.08 -1.70 -9.43
N PRO A 68 6.92 -0.97 -10.55
CA PRO A 68 5.63 -0.73 -11.20
C PRO A 68 4.87 -2.01 -11.54
N GLU A 69 5.56 -2.98 -12.13
CA GLU A 69 4.96 -4.27 -12.51
C GLU A 69 4.50 -5.09 -11.29
N THR A 70 5.15 -4.93 -10.13
CA THR A 70 4.75 -5.66 -8.92
C THR A 70 3.42 -5.17 -8.37
N ILE A 71 3.22 -3.86 -8.28
CA ILE A 71 1.95 -3.30 -7.82
C ILE A 71 0.83 -3.49 -8.85
N LYS A 72 1.16 -3.36 -10.14
CA LYS A 72 0.21 -3.47 -11.26
C LYS A 72 -0.59 -4.77 -11.26
N TYR A 73 -0.01 -5.87 -10.79
CA TYR A 73 -0.67 -7.18 -10.75
C TYR A 73 -1.06 -7.63 -9.33
N ASN A 74 -0.91 -6.78 -8.31
CA ASN A 74 -1.28 -7.12 -6.94
C ASN A 74 -2.75 -6.79 -6.63
N GLY A 75 -3.55 -7.82 -6.30
CA GLY A 75 -4.98 -7.66 -6.04
C GLY A 75 -5.34 -6.78 -4.84
N PHE A 76 -4.53 -6.80 -3.77
CA PHE A 76 -4.78 -5.96 -2.60
C PHE A 76 -4.54 -4.48 -2.90
N ALA A 77 -3.45 -4.17 -3.61
CA ALA A 77 -3.17 -2.81 -4.04
C ALA A 77 -4.29 -2.27 -4.95
N LYS A 78 -4.75 -3.08 -5.91
CA LYS A 78 -5.86 -2.69 -6.80
C LYS A 78 -7.13 -2.35 -6.03
N ARG A 79 -7.50 -3.19 -5.06
CA ARG A 79 -8.69 -2.97 -4.22
C ARG A 79 -8.59 -1.65 -3.45
N ILE A 80 -7.46 -1.39 -2.78
CA ILE A 80 -7.24 -0.14 -2.03
C ILE A 80 -7.34 1.06 -2.98
N VAL A 81 -6.65 1.03 -4.12
CA VAL A 81 -6.65 2.15 -5.08
C VAL A 81 -8.06 2.46 -5.60
N LEU A 82 -8.85 1.44 -5.94
CA LEU A 82 -10.23 1.64 -6.39
C LEU A 82 -11.13 2.22 -5.30
N GLU A 83 -11.01 1.71 -4.07
CA GLU A 83 -11.74 2.24 -2.91
C GLU A 83 -11.42 3.74 -2.69
N GLU A 84 -10.14 4.12 -2.75
CA GLU A 84 -9.75 5.52 -2.59
C GLU A 84 -10.12 6.39 -3.80
N ALA A 85 -10.24 5.81 -5.00
CA ALA A 85 -10.73 6.52 -6.19
C ALA A 85 -12.23 6.88 -6.09
N GLU A 86 -12.97 6.23 -5.21
CA GLU A 86 -14.37 6.56 -4.90
C GLU A 86 -14.50 7.50 -3.69
N SER A 87 -13.38 7.96 -3.11
CA SER A 87 -13.37 8.81 -1.92
C SER A 87 -14.18 10.09 -2.11
N LYS A 88 -14.89 10.49 -1.05
CA LYS A 88 -15.57 11.79 -0.96
C LYS A 88 -14.58 12.95 -0.86
N ALA A 89 -13.34 12.71 -0.44
CA ALA A 89 -12.29 13.71 -0.36
C ALA A 89 -11.67 13.96 -1.76
N PRO A 90 -11.85 15.14 -2.38
CA PRO A 90 -11.44 15.35 -3.77
C PRO A 90 -9.94 15.16 -4.03
N ALA A 91 -9.09 15.59 -3.09
CA ALA A 91 -7.64 15.45 -3.21
C ALA A 91 -7.19 13.98 -3.20
N ARG A 92 -7.78 13.17 -2.31
CA ARG A 92 -7.50 11.74 -2.19
C ARG A 92 -7.97 10.98 -3.42
N ARG A 93 -9.21 11.25 -3.85
CA ARG A 93 -9.77 10.69 -5.08
C ARG A 93 -8.88 10.96 -6.28
N ARG A 94 -8.42 12.22 -6.47
CA ARG A 94 -7.53 12.58 -7.58
C ARG A 94 -6.25 11.74 -7.55
N ARG A 95 -5.55 11.69 -6.42
CA ARG A 95 -4.31 10.90 -6.28
C ARG A 95 -4.54 9.41 -6.54
N ALA A 96 -5.63 8.86 -6.02
CA ALA A 96 -6.00 7.47 -6.25
C ALA A 96 -6.31 7.19 -7.72
N SER A 97 -7.06 8.06 -8.40
CA SER A 97 -7.32 7.95 -9.84
C SER A 97 -6.03 8.04 -10.66
N GLU A 98 -5.12 8.96 -10.32
CA GLU A 98 -3.81 9.06 -10.99
C GLU A 98 -2.99 7.78 -10.83
N LEU A 99 -2.94 7.21 -9.62
CA LEU A 99 -2.28 5.93 -9.39
C LEU A 99 -2.98 4.80 -10.13
N ALA A 100 -4.32 4.79 -10.16
CA ALA A 100 -5.14 3.81 -10.87
C ALA A 100 -4.82 3.78 -12.37
N VAL A 101 -4.67 4.95 -13.00
CA VAL A 101 -4.21 5.05 -14.40
C VAL A 101 -2.80 4.47 -14.56
N LYS A 102 -1.85 4.85 -13.70
CA LYS A 102 -0.46 4.33 -13.73
C LYS A 102 -0.38 2.81 -13.60
N ILE A 103 -1.29 2.19 -12.85
CA ILE A 103 -1.35 0.73 -12.68
C ILE A 103 -2.36 0.04 -13.59
N GLY A 104 -2.93 0.75 -14.57
CA GLY A 104 -3.78 0.19 -15.62
C GLY A 104 -5.17 -0.25 -15.17
N LEU A 105 -5.73 0.40 -14.14
CA LEU A 105 -7.10 0.17 -13.67
C LEU A 105 -8.12 1.13 -14.29
N LEU A 106 -7.69 2.34 -14.63
CA LEU A 106 -8.53 3.36 -15.28
C LEU A 106 -7.88 3.83 -16.57
N ALA A 107 -8.70 4.32 -17.49
CA ALA A 107 -8.24 5.04 -18.68
C ALA A 107 -7.80 6.46 -18.30
N ALA A 108 -6.85 7.00 -19.06
CA ALA A 108 -6.33 8.37 -18.91
C ALA A 108 -7.28 9.40 -19.52
#